data_AF-A0A9Q0DXN9-F1
#
_entry.id   AF-A0A9Q0DXN9-F1
#
_cell.length_a   1.000
_cell.length_b   1.000
_cell.length_c   1.000
_cell.angle_alpha   90.00
_cell.angle_beta   90.00
_cell.angle_gamma   90.00
#
_symmetry.space_group_name_H-M   'P 1'
#
loop_
_entity.id
_entity.type
_entity.pdbx_description
1 polymer ?
#
loop_
_entity_poly.entity_id
_entity_poly.type
_entity_poly.pdbx_seq_one_letter_code
_entity_poly.pdbx_strand_id
1 'polypeptide(L)'
;MQQDISVWVRDPRIQNNDFWHAYIDYEICLLTNSLCFTKKISCTRRRFSEFVWLRQRLQVHSLLISKLPEMPPKNPFFSLNNGRQISERMAGLQRFLEQIVESPFLLSDSCVHLFLQSELSVAKMEACVAGRTPYSVAQAIQGRGLRRFHSTEDLNKGSDASFTSSASR
;
A
#
# COMPACT_ATOMS: atom_id res chain seq x y z
N MET A 1 -2.72 -24.80 -14.83
CA MET A 1 -3.69 -23.80 -14.32
C MET A 1 -3.25 -22.44 -14.81
N GLN A 2 -4.10 -21.71 -15.54
CA GLN A 2 -3.80 -20.36 -16.02
C GLN A 2 -3.89 -19.38 -14.85
N GLN A 3 -2.82 -18.58 -14.64
CA GLN A 3 -2.84 -17.51 -13.66
C GLN A 3 -3.49 -16.28 -14.30
N ASP A 4 -4.40 -15.64 -13.57
CA ASP A 4 -5.12 -14.45 -13.98
C ASP A 4 -4.95 -13.36 -12.93
N ILE A 5 -4.68 -12.14 -13.40
CA ILE A 5 -4.46 -10.95 -12.59
C ILE A 5 -5.27 -9.83 -13.23
N SER A 6 -6.36 -9.44 -12.58
CA SER A 6 -7.19 -8.32 -12.97
C SER A 6 -6.97 -7.15 -12.01
N VAL A 7 -6.73 -5.96 -12.55
CA VAL A 7 -6.55 -4.71 -11.79
C VAL A 7 -7.48 -3.64 -12.35
N TRP A 8 -8.04 -2.80 -11.48
CA TRP A 8 -8.90 -1.67 -11.86
C TRP A 8 -8.55 -0.42 -11.08
N VAL A 9 -8.49 0.72 -11.75
CA VAL A 9 -8.37 2.06 -11.19
C VAL A 9 -9.68 2.80 -11.40
N ARG A 10 -10.36 3.16 -10.31
CA ARG A 10 -11.74 3.68 -10.35
C ARG A 10 -12.01 4.68 -9.23
N ASP A 11 -13.23 5.18 -9.20
CA ASP A 11 -13.80 5.95 -8.09
C ASP A 11 -12.87 7.11 -7.64
N PRO A 12 -12.62 8.10 -8.50
CA PRO A 12 -11.80 9.26 -8.15
C PRO A 12 -12.50 10.05 -7.05
N ARG A 13 -11.79 10.33 -5.95
CA ARG A 13 -12.33 11.13 -4.84
C ARG A 13 -11.39 12.27 -4.49
N ILE A 14 -11.99 13.42 -4.19
CA ILE A 14 -11.26 14.54 -3.58
C ILE A 14 -11.11 14.20 -2.10
N GLN A 15 -9.86 14.16 -1.65
CA GLN A 15 -9.46 14.00 -0.26
C GLN A 15 -9.09 15.36 0.33
N ASN A 16 -9.31 15.49 1.64
CA ASN A 16 -9.21 16.72 2.43
C ASN A 16 -10.24 17.78 2.01
N ASN A 17 -10.97 18.30 3.01
CA ASN A 17 -11.89 19.42 2.80
C ASN A 17 -11.17 20.77 2.78
N ASP A 18 -9.90 20.81 3.18
CA ASP A 18 -9.09 22.03 3.21
C ASP A 18 -8.52 22.33 1.82
N PHE A 19 -8.82 23.53 1.30
CA PHE A 19 -8.49 23.96 -0.07
C PHE A 19 -7.00 23.82 -0.43
N TRP A 20 -6.10 24.01 0.54
CA TRP A 20 -4.64 23.98 0.34
C TRP A 20 -4.04 22.59 0.24
N HIS A 21 -4.71 21.59 0.80
CA HIS A 21 -4.21 20.22 0.88
C HIS A 21 -5.12 19.25 0.16
N ALA A 22 -6.13 19.74 -0.55
CA ALA A 22 -7.01 18.94 -1.38
C ALA A 22 -6.22 18.22 -2.48
N TYR A 23 -6.49 16.93 -2.66
CA TYR A 23 -5.94 16.14 -3.75
C TYR A 23 -6.95 15.10 -4.22
N ILE A 24 -6.74 14.55 -5.42
CA ILE A 24 -7.51 13.41 -5.90
C ILE A 24 -6.71 12.12 -5.71
N ASP A 25 -7.36 11.12 -5.13
CA ASP A 25 -6.93 9.74 -5.15
C ASP A 25 -7.88 8.86 -5.94
N TYR A 26 -7.41 7.66 -6.25
CA TYR A 26 -8.14 6.66 -7.01
C TYR A 26 -8.17 5.36 -6.21
N GLU A 27 -9.31 4.66 -6.24
CA GLU A 27 -9.39 3.30 -5.74
C GLU A 27 -8.70 2.36 -6.75
N ILE A 28 -7.80 1.53 -6.25
CA ILE A 28 -7.17 0.44 -6.99
C ILE A 28 -7.72 -0.86 -6.43
N CYS A 29 -8.40 -1.63 -7.28
CA CYS A 29 -8.88 -2.98 -6.95
C CYS A 29 -8.04 -4.02 -7.68
N LEU A 30 -7.64 -5.06 -6.98
CA LEU A 30 -6.93 -6.22 -7.52
C LEU A 30 -7.75 -7.47 -7.24
N LEU A 31 -7.92 -8.32 -8.25
CA LEU A 31 -8.45 -9.68 -8.15
C LEU A 31 -7.50 -10.63 -8.88
N THR A 32 -7.04 -11.67 -8.20
CA THR A 32 -6.09 -12.61 -8.81
C THR A 32 -6.15 -13.99 -8.18
N ASN A 33 -5.82 -15.01 -8.97
CA ASN A 33 -5.53 -16.35 -8.49
C ASN A 33 -4.01 -16.63 -8.38
N SER A 34 -3.15 -15.72 -8.86
CA SER A 34 -1.69 -15.89 -8.92
C SER A 34 -1.08 -16.03 -7.52
N LEU A 35 0.01 -16.80 -7.44
CA LEU A 35 0.80 -16.97 -6.22
C LEU A 35 1.77 -15.81 -5.97
N CYS A 36 1.96 -14.93 -6.96
CA CYS A 36 2.81 -13.74 -6.79
C CYS A 36 2.25 -12.78 -5.73
N PHE A 37 0.94 -12.83 -5.48
CA PHE A 37 0.25 -11.92 -4.56
C PHE A 37 -0.12 -12.58 -3.24
N THR A 38 0.01 -11.82 -2.15
CA THR A 38 -0.32 -12.30 -0.80
C THR A 38 -1.83 -12.35 -0.58
N LYS A 39 -2.57 -11.33 -1.02
CA LYS A 39 -4.05 -11.34 -1.04
C LYS A 39 -4.55 -11.67 -2.44
N LYS A 40 -5.63 -12.46 -2.51
CA LYS A 40 -6.35 -12.73 -3.77
C LYS A 40 -7.25 -11.58 -4.20
N ILE A 41 -7.71 -10.78 -3.22
CA ILE A 41 -8.48 -9.57 -3.43
C ILE A 41 -7.88 -8.47 -2.56
N SER A 42 -7.61 -7.30 -3.13
CA SER A 42 -7.25 -6.11 -2.36
C SER A 42 -7.81 -4.85 -2.99
N CYS A 43 -8.19 -3.89 -2.15
CA CYS A 43 -8.53 -2.53 -2.56
C CYS A 43 -7.65 -1.58 -1.77
N THR A 44 -7.02 -0.62 -2.45
CA THR A 44 -6.22 0.44 -1.84
C THR A 44 -6.59 1.78 -2.47
N ARG A 45 -6.26 2.90 -1.83
CA ARG A 45 -6.42 4.23 -2.45
C ARG A 45 -5.08 4.92 -2.62
N ARG A 46 -4.82 5.41 -3.84
CA ARG A 46 -3.53 6.01 -4.20
C ARG A 46 -3.72 7.29 -5.00
N ARG A 47 -2.93 8.32 -4.68
CA ARG A 47 -2.88 9.57 -5.46
C ARG A 47 -1.81 9.52 -6.53
N PHE A 48 -1.96 10.35 -7.56
CA PHE A 48 -1.06 10.38 -8.73
C PHE A 48 0.44 10.46 -8.37
N SER A 49 0.82 11.25 -7.36
CA SER A 49 2.22 11.37 -6.96
C SER A 49 2.81 10.08 -6.40
N GLU A 50 2.01 9.19 -5.81
CA GLU A 50 2.47 7.89 -5.35
C GLU A 50 2.73 6.92 -6.53
N PHE A 51 1.94 7.03 -7.61
CA PHE A 51 2.25 6.30 -8.85
C PHE A 51 3.57 6.79 -9.48
N VAL A 52 3.81 8.11 -9.48
CA VAL A 52 5.08 8.68 -9.95
C VAL A 52 6.25 8.11 -9.14
N TRP A 53 6.11 8.06 -7.81
CA TRP A 53 7.09 7.42 -6.94
C TRP A 53 7.31 5.95 -7.30
N LEU A 54 6.24 5.17 -7.48
CA LEU A 54 6.33 3.76 -7.83
C LEU A 54 7.11 3.57 -9.15
N ARG A 55 6.78 4.35 -10.19
CA ARG A 55 7.50 4.29 -11.47
C ARG A 55 8.98 4.62 -11.32
N GLN A 56 9.33 5.65 -10.55
CA GLN A 56 10.72 6.01 -10.29
C GLN A 56 11.46 4.88 -9.54
N ARG A 57 10.79 4.26 -8.56
CA ARG A 57 11.34 3.14 -7.79
C ARG A 57 11.64 1.94 -8.68
N LEU A 58 10.68 1.58 -9.55
CA LEU A 58 10.86 0.53 -10.54
C LEU A 58 12.01 0.86 -11.49
N GLN A 59 12.15 2.11 -11.93
CA GLN A 59 13.24 2.52 -12.80
C GLN A 59 14.63 2.31 -12.18
N VAL A 60 14.79 2.63 -10.90
CA VAL A 60 16.07 2.44 -10.19
C VAL A 60 16.42 0.95 -10.04
N HIS A 61 15.43 0.09 -9.79
CA HIS A 61 15.64 -1.36 -9.68
C HIS A 61 15.79 -2.08 -11.03
N SER A 62 15.40 -1.42 -12.11
CA SER A 62 15.21 -2.02 -13.44
C SER A 62 16.15 -1.44 -14.49
N LEU A 63 17.40 -1.13 -14.13
CA LEU A 63 18.37 -0.44 -15.01
C LEU A 63 18.61 -1.14 -16.37
N LEU A 64 18.27 -2.42 -16.48
CA LEU A 64 18.41 -3.22 -17.71
C LEU A 64 17.13 -3.31 -18.55
N ILE A 65 16.02 -2.69 -18.13
CA ILE A 65 14.75 -2.73 -18.87
C ILE A 65 14.69 -1.60 -19.89
N SER A 66 14.48 -1.97 -21.15
CA SER A 66 14.40 -1.02 -22.26
C SER A 66 13.11 -0.19 -22.27
N LYS A 67 12.01 -0.66 -21.68
CA LYS A 67 10.74 0.08 -21.61
C LYS A 67 9.96 -0.20 -20.31
N LEU A 68 9.93 0.80 -19.41
CA LEU A 68 8.98 0.81 -18.30
C LEU A 68 7.60 1.26 -18.78
N PRO A 69 6.52 0.83 -18.10
CA PRO A 69 5.18 1.31 -18.36
C PRO A 69 5.11 2.84 -18.42
N GLU A 70 4.42 3.34 -19.43
CA GLU A 70 4.23 4.77 -19.60
C GLU A 70 3.24 5.28 -18.56
N MET A 71 3.56 6.44 -17.98
CA MET A 71 2.64 7.10 -17.07
C MET A 71 1.89 8.22 -17.76
N PRO A 72 0.64 8.50 -17.33
CA PRO A 72 -0.08 9.63 -17.86
C PRO A 72 0.75 10.91 -17.65
N PRO A 73 0.80 11.81 -18.64
CA PRO A 73 1.65 12.98 -18.60
C PRO A 73 1.32 13.83 -17.36
N LYS A 74 2.37 14.32 -16.70
CA LYS A 74 2.20 15.27 -15.61
C LYS A 74 1.68 16.58 -16.20
N ASN A 75 0.38 16.81 -16.08
CA ASN A 75 -0.24 18.08 -16.46
C ASN A 75 0.00 19.12 -15.35
N PRO A 76 0.81 20.18 -15.58
CA PRO A 76 1.03 21.24 -14.59
C PRO A 76 -0.24 22.08 -14.33
N PHE A 77 -1.21 22.06 -15.24
CA PHE A 77 -2.50 22.75 -15.13
C PHE A 77 -3.66 21.77 -14.86
N PHE A 78 -3.38 20.72 -14.07
CA PHE A 78 -4.42 19.77 -13.68
C PHE A 78 -5.42 20.42 -12.73
N SER A 79 -6.71 20.36 -13.07
CA SER A 79 -7.81 20.87 -12.26
C SER A 79 -8.58 19.74 -11.60
N LEU A 80 -8.80 19.86 -10.29
CA LEU A 80 -9.59 18.90 -9.49
C LEU A 80 -11.09 18.90 -9.85
N ASN A 81 -11.55 19.91 -10.59
CA ASN A 81 -12.94 20.05 -11.00
C ASN A 81 -13.17 19.68 -12.47
N ASN A 82 -12.10 19.29 -13.20
CA ASN A 82 -12.20 18.92 -14.60
C ASN A 82 -12.35 17.41 -14.76
N GLY A 83 -13.60 16.95 -14.88
CA GLY A 83 -13.94 15.53 -15.03
C GLY A 83 -13.23 14.84 -16.19
N ARG A 84 -12.98 15.54 -17.31
CA ARG A 84 -12.24 14.98 -18.45
C ARG A 84 -10.78 14.68 -18.08
N GLN A 85 -10.09 15.64 -17.46
CA GLN A 85 -8.69 15.45 -17.05
C GLN A 85 -8.57 14.33 -16.00
N ILE A 86 -9.52 14.24 -15.08
CA ILE A 86 -9.56 13.17 -14.05
C ILE A 86 -9.71 11.81 -14.70
N SER A 87 -10.64 11.66 -15.65
CA SER A 87 -10.89 10.40 -16.36
C SER A 87 -9.73 10.00 -17.28
N GLU A 88 -9.13 10.94 -18.01
CA GLU A 88 -7.94 10.68 -18.85
C GLU A 88 -6.76 10.21 -18.00
N ARG A 89 -6.53 10.86 -16.84
CA ARG A 89 -5.52 10.41 -15.88
C ARG A 89 -5.83 9.02 -15.35
N MET A 90 -7.08 8.76 -14.93
CA MET A 90 -7.50 7.46 -14.42
C MET A 90 -7.26 6.34 -15.43
N ALA A 91 -7.61 6.55 -16.70
CA ALA A 91 -7.36 5.60 -17.79
C ALA A 91 -5.86 5.37 -18.03
N GLY A 92 -5.03 6.41 -17.92
CA GLY A 92 -3.57 6.24 -17.98
C GLY A 92 -3.00 5.45 -16.80
N LEU A 93 -3.53 5.67 -15.60
CA LEU A 93 -3.13 4.91 -14.39
C LEU A 93 -3.57 3.45 -14.48
N GLN A 94 -4.74 3.17 -15.07
CA GLN A 94 -5.21 1.82 -15.37
C GLN A 94 -4.20 1.08 -16.25
N ARG A 95 -3.88 1.63 -17.43
CA ARG A 95 -2.93 1.02 -18.37
C ARG A 95 -1.54 0.81 -17.77
N PHE A 96 -1.09 1.77 -16.96
CA PHE A 96 0.17 1.66 -16.23
C PHE A 96 0.20 0.44 -15.31
N LEU A 97 -0.86 0.17 -14.55
CA LEU A 97 -0.93 -0.99 -13.67
C LEU A 97 -1.10 -2.30 -14.44
N GLU A 98 -1.92 -2.31 -15.51
CA GLU A 98 -2.07 -3.48 -16.40
C GLU A 98 -0.69 -3.94 -16.92
N GLN A 99 0.11 -3.02 -17.44
CA GLN A 99 1.47 -3.33 -17.91
C GLN A 99 2.43 -3.79 -16.80
N ILE A 100 2.25 -3.31 -15.55
CA ILE A 100 3.04 -3.80 -14.41
C ILE A 100 2.70 -5.25 -14.10
N VAL A 101 1.41 -5.58 -14.02
CA VAL A 101 0.97 -6.92 -13.60
C VAL A 101 1.19 -7.99 -14.69
N GLU A 102 1.36 -7.58 -15.94
CA GLU A 102 1.77 -8.46 -17.04
C GLU A 102 3.26 -8.83 -17.01
N SER A 103 4.09 -8.11 -16.24
CA SER A 103 5.54 -8.33 -16.19
C SER A 103 5.95 -9.08 -14.92
N PRO A 104 6.35 -10.37 -15.00
CA PRO A 104 6.85 -11.12 -13.84
C PRO A 104 8.06 -10.46 -13.18
N PHE A 105 8.87 -9.74 -13.94
CA PHE A 105 10.01 -9.00 -13.42
C PHE A 105 9.55 -7.86 -12.51
N LEU A 106 8.61 -7.01 -12.97
CA LEU A 106 8.10 -5.91 -12.15
C LEU A 106 7.32 -6.44 -10.94
N LEU A 107 6.62 -7.57 -11.10
CA LEU A 107 5.97 -8.27 -9.99
C LEU A 107 6.93 -8.85 -8.94
N SER A 108 8.22 -8.97 -9.23
CA SER A 108 9.20 -9.38 -8.22
C SER A 108 9.51 -8.26 -7.20
N ASP A 109 9.17 -7.01 -7.52
CA ASP A 109 9.43 -5.87 -6.65
C ASP A 109 8.40 -5.76 -5.52
N SER A 110 8.86 -5.89 -4.28
CA SER A 110 8.04 -5.74 -3.08
C SER A 110 7.29 -4.39 -2.97
N CYS A 111 7.79 -3.30 -3.58
CA CYS A 111 7.09 -2.03 -3.61
C CYS A 111 5.77 -2.11 -4.38
N VAL A 112 5.70 -2.92 -5.45
CA VAL A 112 4.44 -3.15 -6.19
C VAL A 112 3.40 -3.81 -5.29
N HIS A 113 3.80 -4.84 -4.54
CA HIS A 113 2.90 -5.54 -3.62
C HIS A 113 2.42 -4.66 -2.47
N LEU A 114 3.33 -3.88 -1.87
CA LEU A 114 2.94 -2.92 -0.83
C LEU A 114 1.99 -1.85 -1.38
N PHE A 115 2.25 -1.35 -2.58
CA PHE A 115 1.45 -0.33 -3.23
C PHE A 115 0.01 -0.83 -3.51
N LEU A 116 -0.13 -2.05 -4.02
CA LEU A 116 -1.41 -2.63 -4.43
C LEU A 116 -2.21 -3.31 -3.29
N GLN A 117 -1.54 -3.76 -2.23
CA GLN A 117 -2.15 -4.64 -1.22
C GLN A 117 -2.13 -4.11 0.22
N SER A 118 -1.52 -2.95 0.48
CA SER A 118 -1.43 -2.31 1.80
C SER A 118 -1.81 -0.83 1.77
N GLU A 119 -2.21 -0.29 2.92
CA GLU A 119 -2.50 1.14 3.14
C GLU A 119 -1.26 1.94 3.60
N LEU A 120 -0.06 1.39 3.40
CA LEU A 120 1.16 2.08 3.81
C LEU A 120 1.41 3.33 2.94
N SER A 121 1.69 4.46 3.57
CA SER A 121 2.26 5.64 2.92
C SER A 121 3.60 5.31 2.27
N VAL A 122 4.00 6.06 1.24
CA VAL A 122 5.30 5.95 0.56
C VAL A 122 6.49 5.80 1.53
N ALA A 123 6.63 6.69 2.51
CA ALA A 123 7.74 6.63 3.46
C ALA A 123 7.78 5.32 4.27
N LYS A 124 6.61 4.78 4.63
CA LYS A 124 6.49 3.48 5.33
C LYS A 124 6.79 2.31 4.40
N MET A 125 6.43 2.40 3.13
CA MET A 125 6.81 1.39 2.14
C MET A 125 8.33 1.35 1.97
N GLU A 126 8.98 2.50 1.81
CA GLU A 126 10.44 2.62 1.71
C GLU A 126 11.16 2.10 2.96
N ALA A 127 10.65 2.43 4.15
CA ALA A 127 11.20 1.89 5.39
C ALA A 127 11.06 0.36 5.44
N CYS A 128 9.91 -0.18 5.03
CA CYS A 128 9.64 -1.61 5.03
C CYS A 128 10.57 -2.40 4.09
N VAL A 129 10.71 -1.95 2.84
CA VAL A 129 11.59 -2.62 1.88
C VAL A 129 13.07 -2.49 2.22
N ALA A 130 13.44 -1.46 3.00
CA ALA A 130 14.80 -1.28 3.51
C ALA A 130 15.06 -2.04 4.83
N GLY A 131 14.09 -2.82 5.34
CA GLY A 131 14.23 -3.54 6.61
C GLY A 131 14.26 -2.64 7.85
N ARG A 132 13.74 -1.40 7.75
CA ARG A 132 13.71 -0.39 8.81
C ARG A 132 12.36 -0.32 9.55
N THR A 133 11.52 -1.34 9.40
CA THR A 133 10.25 -1.48 10.13
C THR A 133 10.24 -2.76 10.98
N PRO A 134 9.49 -2.81 12.08
CA PRO A 134 9.37 -4.01 12.92
C PRO A 134 8.52 -5.12 12.29
N TYR A 135 7.98 -4.89 11.09
CA TYR A 135 7.16 -5.83 10.34
C TYR A 135 7.74 -6.05 8.94
N SER A 136 7.52 -7.23 8.38
CA SER A 136 7.86 -7.59 7.01
C SER A 136 6.82 -7.10 6.00
N VAL A 137 7.15 -7.20 4.71
CA VAL A 137 6.23 -6.92 3.60
C VAL A 137 4.94 -7.74 3.72
N ALA A 138 5.06 -9.05 3.97
CA ALA A 138 3.91 -9.94 4.11
C ALA A 138 3.04 -9.56 5.32
N GLN A 139 3.65 -9.23 6.47
CA GLN A 139 2.93 -8.79 7.67
C GLN A 139 2.20 -7.45 7.46
N ALA A 140 2.83 -6.51 6.74
CA ALA A 140 2.22 -5.24 6.36
C ALA A 140 0.99 -5.46 5.46
N ILE A 141 1.10 -6.33 4.45
CA ILE A 141 -0.02 -6.64 3.54
C ILE A 141 -1.16 -7.31 4.30
N GLN A 142 -0.87 -8.31 5.13
CA GLN A 142 -1.91 -9.02 5.89
C GLN A 142 -2.63 -8.14 6.92
N GLY A 143 -2.12 -6.95 7.23
CA GLY A 143 -2.71 -6.04 8.23
C GLY A 143 -2.61 -6.55 9.66
N ARG A 144 -1.91 -7.67 9.90
CA ARG A 144 -1.80 -8.31 11.22
C ARG A 144 -0.79 -7.60 12.14
N GLY A 145 0.08 -6.74 11.61
CA GLY A 145 1.11 -6.02 12.37
C GLY A 145 0.70 -4.71 13.04
N LEU A 146 -0.53 -4.21 12.85
CA LEU A 146 -1.02 -2.99 13.51
C LEU A 146 -1.90 -3.26 14.74
N ARG A 147 -2.30 -4.51 14.97
CA ARG A 147 -2.78 -4.90 16.30
C ARG A 147 -1.53 -5.05 17.16
N ARG A 148 -1.25 -4.02 17.99
CA ARG A 148 -0.35 -4.16 19.13
C ARG A 148 -0.73 -5.48 19.81
N PHE A 149 0.11 -6.50 19.71
CA PHE A 149 0.11 -7.52 20.73
C PHE A 149 0.57 -6.77 21.98
N HIS A 150 -0.38 -6.29 22.78
CA HIS A 150 -0.12 -6.19 24.20
C HIS A 150 0.11 -7.64 24.64
N SER A 151 1.36 -8.01 24.82
CA SER A 151 1.72 -9.21 25.56
C SER A 151 1.03 -9.09 26.92
N THR A 152 0.16 -10.03 27.24
CA THR A 152 -0.49 -10.17 28.55
C THR A 152 0.48 -10.63 29.65
N GLU A 153 1.78 -10.35 29.51
CA GLU A 153 2.82 -10.80 30.44
C GLU A 153 3.17 -9.75 31.51
N ASP A 154 2.65 -8.52 31.41
CA ASP A 154 2.86 -7.46 32.43
C ASP A 154 1.72 -7.35 33.48
N LEU A 155 0.75 -8.27 33.49
CA LEU A 155 -0.32 -8.30 34.51
C LEU A 155 -0.10 -9.34 35.63
N ASN A 156 1.08 -9.97 35.69
CA ASN A 156 1.38 -10.96 36.72
C ASN A 156 2.65 -10.64 37.52
N LYS A 157 2.71 -9.42 38.07
CA LYS A 157 3.64 -9.06 39.15
C LYS A 157 2.90 -8.24 40.19
N GLY A 158 2.58 -8.87 41.33
CA GLY A 158 2.24 -8.18 42.56
C GLY A 158 0.94 -8.56 43.27
N SER A 159 0.49 -9.80 43.18
CA SER A 159 -0.49 -10.36 44.14
C SER A 159 0.19 -11.43 44.99
N ASP A 160 1.11 -11.01 45.87
CA ASP A 160 1.50 -11.83 47.02
C ASP A 160 0.66 -11.36 48.22
N ALA A 161 -0.39 -12.13 48.47
CA ALA A 161 -1.11 -12.10 49.73
C ALA A 161 -0.27 -12.80 50.79
N SER A 162 0.12 -12.09 51.85
CA SER A 162 0.51 -12.72 53.11
C SER A 162 -0.50 -12.32 54.18
N PHE A 163 -1.48 -13.19 54.36
CA PHE A 163 -2.33 -13.22 55.54
C PHE A 163 -1.60 -14.04 56.61
N THR A 164 -1.19 -13.43 57.72
CA THR A 164 -0.88 -14.16 58.95
C THR A 164 -1.57 -13.48 60.13
N SER A 165 -2.52 -14.21 60.70
CA SER A 165 -3.19 -13.94 61.96
C SER A 165 -2.20 -14.08 63.14
N SER A 166 -2.26 -13.15 64.11
CA SER A 166 -2.11 -13.48 65.54
C SER A 166 -2.50 -12.30 66.43
N ALA A 167 -3.21 -12.64 67.51
CA ALA A 167 -3.76 -11.76 68.55
C ALA A 167 -2.70 -11.17 69.49
N SER A 168 -2.98 -10.00 70.08
CA SER A 168 -2.84 -9.72 71.53
C SER A 168 -3.07 -8.24 71.88
N ARG A 169 -4.17 -7.98 72.58
CA ARG A 169 -4.40 -7.12 73.78
C ARG A 169 -5.72 -6.38 73.71
#